data_AF-A0A972MCD8-F1
#
_entry.id   AF-A0A972MCD8-F1
#
_cell.length_a   1.000
_cell.length_b   1.000
_cell.length_c   1.000
_cell.angle_alpha   90.00
_cell.angle_beta   90.00
_cell.angle_gamma   90.00
#
_symmetry.space_group_name_H-M   'P 1'
#
loop_
_entity.id
_entity.type
_entity.pdbx_description
1 polymer ?
#
loop_
_entity_poly.entity_id
_entity_poly.type
_entity_poly.pdbx_seq_one_letter_code
_entity_poly.pdbx_strand_id
1 'polypeptide(L)'
;LKDENLPAPKEILEKLFLDAKGAVDIIYGKETPFLKLAKSFNLKTADGKDMLIEQGVLAFDYFTNHRFDLEEIKKIMQEALREY
;
A
#
# COMPACT_ATOMS: atom_id res chain seq x y z
N LEU A 1 13.37 8.11 1.39
CA LEU A 1 13.64 7.43 0.10
C LEU A 1 13.30 8.37 -1.07
N LYS A 2 14.30 8.95 -1.74
CA LYS A 2 14.15 9.64 -3.05
C LYS A 2 14.66 8.74 -4.17
N ASP A 3 14.32 7.46 -4.11
CA ASP A 3 14.63 6.56 -5.21
C ASP A 3 13.52 6.68 -6.26
N GLU A 4 13.91 7.03 -7.48
CA GLU A 4 13.08 7.21 -8.66
C GLU A 4 13.26 6.06 -9.67
N ASN A 5 13.93 4.98 -9.26
CA ASN A 5 14.10 3.79 -10.08
C ASN A 5 12.83 2.92 -10.10
N LEU A 6 12.67 2.18 -11.18
CA LEU A 6 11.68 1.11 -11.28
C LEU A 6 12.17 -0.15 -10.53
N PRO A 7 11.26 -0.96 -9.96
CA PRO A 7 11.61 -2.18 -9.22
C PRO A 7 12.12 -3.31 -10.12
N ALA A 8 11.95 -3.18 -11.43
CA ALA A 8 12.40 -4.12 -12.47
C ALA A 8 12.60 -3.36 -13.80
N PRO A 9 13.29 -3.95 -14.78
CA PRO A 9 13.37 -3.39 -16.13
C PRO A 9 12.00 -3.02 -16.70
N LYS A 10 11.92 -1.85 -17.35
CA LYS A 10 10.67 -1.26 -17.81
C LYS A 10 9.90 -2.19 -18.73
N GLU A 11 10.60 -2.87 -19.63
CA GLU A 11 10.04 -3.75 -20.65
C GLU A 11 9.32 -4.97 -20.04
N ILE A 12 9.78 -5.44 -18.87
CA ILE A 12 9.15 -6.54 -18.14
C ILE A 12 7.85 -6.03 -17.49
N LEU A 13 7.90 -4.86 -16.85
CA LEU A 13 6.74 -4.26 -16.19
C LEU A 13 5.64 -3.94 -17.21
N GLU A 14 5.99 -3.33 -18.33
CA GLU A 14 5.03 -2.99 -19.39
C GLU A 14 4.33 -4.25 -19.94
N LYS A 15 5.07 -5.34 -20.16
CA LYS A 15 4.48 -6.63 -20.56
C LYS A 15 3.51 -7.17 -19.52
N LEU A 16 3.86 -7.12 -18.23
CA LEU A 16 2.97 -7.57 -17.16
C LEU A 16 1.72 -6.70 -17.05
N PHE A 17 1.84 -5.39 -17.29
CA PHE A 17 0.73 -4.45 -17.17
C PHE A 17 -0.35 -4.62 -18.24
N LEU A 18 -0.03 -5.20 -19.40
CA LEU A 18 -1.02 -5.48 -20.45
C LEU A 18 -2.10 -6.47 -19.99
N ASP A 19 -1.75 -7.42 -19.13
CA ASP A 19 -2.66 -8.47 -18.65
C ASP A 19 -3.07 -8.29 -17.17
N ALA A 20 -2.46 -7.34 -16.46
CA ALA A 20 -2.72 -7.10 -15.05
C ALA A 20 -4.11 -6.47 -14.82
N LYS A 21 -4.71 -6.77 -13.67
CA LYS A 21 -5.97 -6.14 -13.22
C LYS A 21 -5.75 -4.94 -12.29
N GLY A 22 -4.52 -4.78 -11.81
CA GLY A 22 -4.11 -3.72 -10.90
C GLY A 22 -2.65 -3.87 -10.52
N ALA A 23 -2.11 -2.83 -9.88
CA ALA A 23 -0.75 -2.81 -9.37
C ALA A 23 -0.75 -2.27 -7.92
N VAL A 24 0.02 -2.93 -7.05
CA VAL A 24 0.14 -2.54 -5.65
C VAL A 24 1.61 -2.36 -5.32
N ASP A 25 1.94 -1.29 -4.62
CA ASP A 25 3.28 -1.01 -4.10
C ASP A 25 3.20 -0.94 -2.57
N ILE A 26 4.17 -1.54 -1.87
CA ILE A 26 4.19 -1.54 -0.40
C ILE A 26 4.69 -0.20 0.18
N ILE A 27 5.27 0.66 -0.66
CA ILE A 27 5.66 2.02 -0.29
C ILE A 27 4.39 2.86 -0.11
N TYR A 28 4.36 3.70 0.91
CA TYR A 28 3.28 4.64 1.20
C TYR A 28 3.80 6.07 1.33
N GLY A 29 2.89 7.06 1.27
CA GLY A 29 3.20 8.48 1.48
C GLY A 29 3.85 9.19 0.28
N LYS A 30 4.02 8.50 -0.86
CA LYS A 30 4.40 9.09 -2.14
C LYS A 30 3.92 8.24 -3.31
N GLU A 31 3.69 8.86 -4.46
CA GLU A 31 3.53 8.12 -5.71
C GLU A 31 4.91 7.63 -6.18
N THR A 32 5.06 6.32 -6.38
CA THR A 32 6.30 5.71 -6.85
C THR A 32 6.36 5.70 -8.38
N PRO A 33 7.56 5.64 -9.00
CA PRO A 33 7.70 5.43 -10.44
C PRO A 33 6.95 4.20 -10.96
N PHE A 34 6.90 3.13 -10.15
CA PHE A 34 6.16 1.91 -10.47
C PHE A 34 4.65 2.16 -10.56
N LEU A 35 4.06 2.79 -9.52
CA LEU A 35 2.62 3.11 -9.54
C LEU A 35 2.28 4.12 -10.63
N LYS A 36 3.16 5.10 -10.89
CA LYS A 36 3.00 6.07 -11.97
C LYS A 36 2.97 5.38 -13.34
N LEU A 37 3.87 4.43 -13.58
CA LEU A 37 3.89 3.63 -14.80
C LEU A 37 2.63 2.75 -14.90
N ALA A 38 2.19 2.10 -13.82
CA ALA A 38 0.98 1.29 -13.84
C ALA A 38 -0.28 2.13 -14.19
N LYS A 39 -0.38 3.36 -13.65
CA LYS A 39 -1.47 4.29 -13.99
C LYS A 39 -1.50 4.66 -15.48
N SER A 40 -0.34 4.79 -16.14
CA SER A 40 -0.32 5.09 -17.58
C SER A 40 -0.86 3.94 -18.44
N PHE A 41 -0.95 2.72 -17.88
CA PHE A 41 -1.62 1.56 -18.49
C PHE A 41 -3.10 1.43 -18.07
N ASN A 42 -3.68 2.46 -17.45
CA ASN A 42 -5.05 2.48 -16.91
C ASN A 42 -5.32 1.40 -15.85
N LEU A 43 -4.28 0.91 -15.17
CA LEU A 43 -4.44 -0.03 -14.07
C LEU A 43 -4.98 0.67 -12.83
N LYS A 44 -5.81 -0.04 -12.06
CA LYS A 44 -6.13 0.36 -10.69
C LYS A 44 -4.87 0.21 -9.83
N THR A 45 -4.52 1.25 -9.10
CA THR A 45 -3.31 1.27 -8.26
C THR A 45 -3.65 1.48 -6.79
N ALA A 46 -2.94 0.79 -5.91
CA ALA A 46 -2.96 1.04 -4.46
C ALA A 46 -1.53 1.14 -3.93
N ASP A 47 -1.34 1.95 -2.89
CA ASP A 47 -0.09 2.05 -2.16
C ASP A 47 -0.12 1.18 -0.89
N GLY A 48 0.94 1.24 -0.09
CA GLY A 48 1.08 0.40 1.10
C GLY A 48 0.27 0.87 2.31
N LYS A 49 -0.50 1.97 2.21
CA LYS A 49 -1.12 2.60 3.38
C LYS A 49 -2.14 1.69 4.06
N ASP A 50 -3.00 1.05 3.27
CA ASP A 50 -4.00 0.13 3.82
C ASP A 50 -3.31 -1.09 4.45
N MET A 51 -2.32 -1.66 3.77
CA MET A 51 -1.50 -2.75 4.32
C MET A 51 -0.85 -2.36 5.65
N LEU A 52 -0.28 -1.15 5.75
CA LEU A 52 0.34 -0.61 6.97
C LEU A 52 -0.66 -0.54 8.13
N ILE A 53 -1.90 -0.13 7.88
CA ILE A 53 -2.94 -0.09 8.92
C ILE A 53 -3.36 -1.50 9.30
N GLU A 54 -3.71 -2.34 8.34
CA GLU A 54 -4.25 -3.69 8.61
C GLU A 54 -3.26 -4.56 9.39
N GLN A 55 -1.96 -4.52 9.04
CA GLN A 55 -0.95 -5.24 9.81
C GLN A 55 -0.81 -4.68 11.24
N GLY A 56 -0.98 -3.37 11.42
CA GLY A 56 -0.93 -2.73 12.73
C GLY A 56 -2.12 -3.13 13.60
N VAL A 57 -3.31 -3.19 13.01
CA VAL A 57 -4.55 -3.64 13.67
C VAL A 57 -4.38 -5.05 14.19
N LEU A 58 -3.92 -5.98 13.34
CA LEU A 58 -3.70 -7.36 13.72
C LEU A 58 -2.61 -7.47 14.81
N ALA A 59 -1.49 -6.77 14.65
CA ALA A 59 -0.42 -6.79 15.65
C ALA A 59 -0.92 -6.29 17.01
N PHE A 60 -1.68 -5.19 17.03
CA PHE A 60 -2.23 -4.62 18.26
C PHE A 60 -3.27 -5.52 18.93
N ASP A 61 -4.12 -6.17 18.15
CA ASP A 61 -5.05 -7.20 18.63
C ASP A 61 -4.31 -8.31 19.39
N TYR A 62 -3.22 -8.85 18.81
CA TYR A 62 -2.36 -9.83 19.50
C TYR A 62 -1.65 -9.25 20.72
N PHE A 63 -1.09 -8.04 20.64
CA PHE A 63 -0.40 -7.40 21.77
C PHE A 63 -1.31 -7.12 22.96
N THR A 64 -2.61 -6.96 22.70
CA THR A 64 -3.63 -6.71 23.73
C THR A 64 -4.41 -7.96 24.10
N ASN A 65 -4.00 -9.13 23.61
CA ASN A 65 -4.65 -10.42 23.83
C ASN A 65 -6.16 -10.37 23.50
N HIS A 66 -6.49 -9.83 22.32
CA HIS A 66 -7.83 -9.76 21.77
C HIS A 66 -8.84 -8.99 22.64
N ARG A 67 -8.37 -7.96 23.35
CA ARG A 67 -9.19 -7.20 24.30
C ARG A 67 -10.10 -6.16 23.64
N PHE A 68 -9.77 -5.71 22.43
CA PHE A 68 -10.47 -4.63 21.74
C PHE A 68 -11.08 -5.11 20.42
N ASP A 69 -12.08 -4.39 19.94
CA ASP A 69 -12.68 -4.67 18.64
C ASP A 69 -11.74 -4.26 17.50
N LEU A 70 -11.65 -5.09 16.46
CA LEU A 70 -10.74 -4.84 15.32
C LEU A 70 -11.10 -3.57 14.55
N GLU A 71 -12.39 -3.28 14.38
CA GLU A 71 -12.83 -2.07 13.67
C GLU A 71 -12.58 -0.82 14.52
N GLU A 72 -12.68 -0.91 15.85
CA GLU A 72 -12.28 0.16 16.76
C GLU A 72 -10.78 0.47 16.65
N ILE A 73 -9.92 -0.55 16.74
CA ILE A 73 -8.47 -0.40 16.57
C ILE A 73 -8.16 0.24 15.21
N LYS A 74 -8.76 -0.29 14.14
CA LYS A 74 -8.57 0.20 12.78
C LYS A 74 -8.95 1.66 12.63
N LYS A 75 -10.13 2.06 13.15
CA LYS A 75 -10.59 3.44 13.10
C LYS A 75 -9.59 4.39 13.79
N ILE A 76 -9.15 4.04 14.99
CA ILE A 76 -8.19 4.87 15.76
C ILE A 76 -6.85 4.97 15.03
N MET A 77 -6.34 3.85 14.49
CA MET A 77 -5.08 3.86 13.73
C MET A 77 -5.19 4.70 12.44
N GLN A 78 -6.32 4.63 11.75
CA GLN A 78 -6.58 5.46 10.56
C GLN A 78 -6.65 6.94 10.90
N GLU A 79 -7.27 7.30 12.03
CA GLU A 79 -7.34 8.69 12.52
C GLU A 79 -5.94 9.20 12.85
N ALA A 80 -5.16 8.45 13.64
CA ALA A 80 -3.80 8.82 14.00
C ALA A 80 -2.89 9.02 12.77
N LEU A 81 -3.01 8.18 11.73
CA LEU A 81 -2.20 8.31 10.52
C LEU A 81 -2.60 9.52 9.63
N ARG A 82 -3.80 10.10 9.80
CA ARG A 82 -4.22 11.30 9.05
C ARG A 82 -3.67 12.60 9.62
N GLU A 83 -3.23 12.59 10.87
CA GLU A 83 -2.69 13.76 11.57
C GLU A 83 -1.20 14.00 11.31
N TYR A 84 -0.57 13.14 10.51
CA TYR A 84 0.84 13.20 10.08
C TYR A 84 0.96 13.38 8.56
#